data_AF-A0A1G4B2P0-F1
#
_entry.id   AF-A0A1G4B2P0-F1
#
_cell.length_a   1.000
_cell.length_b   1.000
_cell.length_c   1.000
_cell.angle_alpha   90.00
_cell.angle_beta   90.00
_cell.angle_gamma   90.00
#
_symmetry.space_group_name_H-M   'P 1'
#
loop_
_entity.id
_entity.type
_entity.pdbx_description
1 polymer ?
#
loop_
_entity_poly.entity_id
_entity_poly.type
_entity_poly.pdbx_seq_one_letter_code
_entity_poly.pdbx_strand_id
1 'polypeptide(L)'
;MPWNKSSRREANFLLIEPADAVLRRTEPCYQDLRKAKRGTVFAALAECPSTRDFIYTFIDFQSSDAVGSATCAQFLGAAHARGCALISVMLECDKSVSLERLTSAERQSHCKIVDPGILIAFWAGDHDPSFCSK
;
A
#
# COMPACT_ATOMS: atom_id res chain seq x y z
N MET A 1 8.27 -3.55 30.45
CA MET A 1 9.28 -3.18 29.43
C MET A 1 8.93 -1.80 28.89
N PRO A 2 9.80 -0.80 29.00
CA PRO A 2 9.55 0.51 28.40
C PRO A 2 9.88 0.44 26.89
N TRP A 3 8.89 0.75 26.05
CA TRP A 3 9.06 0.81 24.60
C TRP A 3 9.77 2.13 24.24
N ASN A 4 11.11 2.12 24.14
CA ASN A 4 11.91 3.30 23.75
C ASN A 4 12.03 3.48 22.22
N LYS A 5 11.50 2.56 21.40
CA LYS A 5 11.70 2.58 19.95
C LYS A 5 10.93 3.72 19.28
N SER A 6 11.63 4.47 18.43
CA SER A 6 11.01 5.49 17.57
C SER A 6 10.26 4.82 16.41
N SER A 7 9.09 5.33 16.01
CA SER A 7 8.33 4.79 14.87
C SER A 7 8.59 5.59 13.60
N ARG A 8 8.83 4.91 12.48
CA ARG A 8 8.82 5.49 11.13
C ARG A 8 7.63 4.96 10.34
N ARG A 9 6.90 5.89 9.73
CA ARG A 9 5.77 5.57 8.84
C ARG A 9 6.28 5.66 7.41
N GLU A 10 6.30 4.52 6.73
CA GLU A 10 6.59 4.42 5.31
C GLU A 10 5.27 4.10 4.61
N ALA A 11 4.61 5.11 4.07
CA ALA A 11 3.42 4.84 3.27
C ALA A 11 3.84 4.30 1.89
N ASN A 12 3.06 3.39 1.32
CA ASN A 12 3.43 2.74 0.06
C ASN A 12 3.69 3.74 -1.08
N PHE A 13 3.12 4.95 -1.04
CA PHE A 13 3.42 6.00 -2.02
C PHE A 13 4.92 6.35 -2.05
N LEU A 14 5.66 6.34 -0.94
CA LEU A 14 7.11 6.59 -0.93
C LEU A 14 7.90 5.48 -1.65
N LEU A 15 7.33 4.29 -1.79
CA LEU A 15 7.91 3.15 -2.49
C LEU A 15 7.41 3.03 -3.94
N ILE A 16 6.19 3.50 -4.21
CA ILE A 16 5.51 3.44 -5.52
C ILE A 16 5.80 4.65 -6.40
N GLU A 17 5.72 5.86 -5.86
CA GLU A 17 5.81 7.12 -6.62
C GLU A 17 7.06 7.17 -7.51
N PRO A 18 8.24 6.69 -7.07
CA PRO A 18 9.39 6.66 -7.95
C PRO A 18 9.17 5.77 -9.18
N ALA A 19 8.36 4.71 -9.13
CA ALA A 19 8.03 3.88 -10.30
C ALA A 19 7.08 4.62 -11.24
N ASP A 20 6.05 5.29 -10.71
CA ASP A 20 5.11 6.13 -11.48
C ASP A 20 5.81 7.28 -12.22
N ALA A 21 6.91 7.79 -11.68
CA ALA A 21 7.74 8.80 -12.33
C ALA A 21 8.50 8.29 -13.58
N VAL A 22 8.65 6.97 -13.73
CA VAL A 22 9.44 6.35 -14.80
C VAL A 22 8.54 5.64 -15.81
N LEU A 23 7.53 4.92 -15.33
CA LEU A 23 6.64 4.09 -16.14
C LEU A 23 5.19 4.42 -15.81
N ARG A 24 4.34 4.43 -16.83
CA ARG A 24 2.89 4.42 -16.61
C ARG A 24 2.49 3.09 -15.98
N ARG A 25 1.46 3.11 -15.13
CA ARG A 25 0.93 1.91 -14.46
C ARG A 25 0.45 0.82 -15.42
N THR A 26 0.07 1.22 -16.63
CA THR A 26 -0.38 0.32 -17.70
C THR A 26 0.77 -0.40 -18.40
N GLU A 27 2.02 0.01 -18.18
CA GLU A 27 3.16 -0.64 -18.84
C GLU A 27 3.41 -2.03 -18.23
N PRO A 28 3.67 -3.07 -19.04
CA PRO A 28 3.86 -4.43 -18.53
C PRO A 28 4.99 -4.55 -17.48
N CYS A 29 6.05 -3.77 -17.62
CA CYS A 29 7.21 -3.77 -16.72
C CYS A 29 7.02 -2.91 -15.46
N TYR A 30 5.88 -2.22 -15.30
CA TYR A 30 5.62 -1.35 -14.16
C TYR A 30 5.67 -2.12 -12.83
N GLN A 31 5.00 -3.28 -12.76
CA GLN A 31 4.95 -4.08 -11.54
C GLN A 31 6.32 -4.66 -11.19
N ASP A 32 7.12 -5.01 -12.20
CA ASP A 32 8.50 -5.49 -12.00
C ASP A 32 9.39 -4.40 -11.41
N LEU A 33 9.31 -3.17 -11.93
CA LEU A 33 10.04 -2.03 -11.39
C LEU A 33 9.61 -1.74 -9.94
N ARG A 34 8.30 -1.71 -9.68
CA ARG A 34 7.76 -1.50 -8.33
C ARG A 34 8.24 -2.58 -7.36
N LYS A 35 8.26 -3.84 -7.80
CA LYS A 35 8.77 -4.99 -7.03
C LYS A 35 10.26 -4.84 -6.72
N ALA A 36 11.07 -4.45 -7.71
CA ALA A 36 12.51 -4.24 -7.56
C ALA A 36 12.81 -3.12 -6.55
N LYS A 37 12.09 -1.98 -6.64
CA LYS A 37 12.25 -0.86 -5.72
C LYS A 37 11.94 -1.24 -4.27
N ARG A 38 10.84 -1.96 -4.02
CA ARG A 38 10.55 -2.51 -2.68
C ARG A 38 11.68 -3.42 -2.20
N GLY A 39 12.19 -4.28 -3.07
CA GLY A 39 13.31 -5.17 -2.76
C GLY A 39 14.56 -4.41 -2.28
N THR A 40 14.95 -3.34 -2.96
CA THR A 40 16.08 -2.49 -2.56
C THR A 40 15.88 -1.87 -1.19
N VAL A 41 14.68 -1.36 -0.89
CA VAL A 41 14.38 -0.79 0.43
C VAL A 41 14.43 -1.86 1.51
N PHE A 42 13.83 -3.04 1.26
CA PHE A 42 13.85 -4.13 2.22
C PHE A 42 15.26 -4.66 2.51
N ALA A 43 16.13 -4.72 1.49
CA ALA A 43 17.54 -5.06 1.68
C ALA A 43 18.23 -4.03 2.59
N ALA A 44 18.03 -2.73 2.35
CA ALA A 44 18.58 -1.68 3.20
C ALA A 44 18.07 -1.76 4.65
N LEU A 45 16.80 -2.09 4.85
CA LEU A 45 16.22 -2.30 6.18
C LEU A 45 16.78 -3.53 6.90
N ALA A 46 17.14 -4.59 6.17
CA ALA A 46 17.73 -5.78 6.75
C ALA A 46 19.21 -5.57 7.11
N GLU A 47 19.96 -4.91 6.23
CA GLU A 47 21.43 -4.83 6.32
C GLU A 47 21.93 -3.64 7.14
N CYS A 48 21.22 -2.50 7.12
CA CYS A 48 21.72 -1.28 7.73
C CYS A 48 21.43 -1.25 9.25
N PRO A 49 22.47 -1.25 10.13
CA PRO A 49 22.26 -1.31 11.58
C PRO A 49 21.44 -0.15 12.15
N SER A 50 21.55 1.04 11.55
CA SER A 50 20.83 2.24 11.99
C SER A 50 19.31 2.13 11.87
N THR A 51 18.80 1.12 11.16
CA THR A 51 17.37 0.89 11.00
C THR A 51 16.77 0.07 12.16
N ARG A 52 17.58 -0.64 12.96
CA ARG A 52 17.09 -1.67 13.91
C ARG A 52 16.30 -1.14 15.11
N ASP A 53 16.48 0.13 15.44
CA ASP A 53 15.80 0.79 16.55
C ASP A 53 14.44 1.38 16.15
N PHE A 54 14.05 1.23 14.89
CA PHE A 54 12.79 1.73 14.37
C PHE A 54 11.76 0.63 14.11
N ILE A 55 10.50 0.96 14.43
CA ILE A 55 9.32 0.26 13.93
C ILE A 55 8.98 0.86 12.56
N TYR A 56 8.81 0.00 11.55
CA TYR A 56 8.40 0.42 10.21
C TYR A 56 6.95 0.05 10.00
N THR A 57 6.13 1.06 9.75
CA THR A 57 4.71 0.86 9.43
C THR A 57 4.52 1.06 7.94
N PHE A 58 4.14 -0.01 7.24
CA PHE A 58 3.76 0.03 5.83
C PHE A 58 2.25 0.12 5.73
N ILE A 59 1.74 1.14 5.05
CA ILE A 59 0.32 1.30 4.76
C ILE A 59 0.12 0.98 3.29
N ASP A 60 -0.62 -0.09 3.02
CA ASP A 60 -0.88 -0.57 1.66
C ASP A 60 -2.33 -1.03 1.50
N PHE A 61 -2.83 -0.96 0.28
CA PHE A 61 -4.04 -1.64 -0.13
C PHE A 61 -3.63 -2.89 -0.90
N GLN A 62 -4.01 -4.05 -0.38
CA GLN A 62 -3.69 -5.35 -0.98
C GLN A 62 -4.97 -6.05 -1.41
N SER A 63 -4.99 -6.54 -2.64
CA SER A 63 -6.00 -7.48 -3.12
C SER A 63 -5.71 -8.89 -2.61
N SER A 64 -6.71 -9.75 -2.61
CA SER A 64 -6.55 -11.18 -2.30
C SER A 64 -6.10 -12.01 -3.52
N ASP A 65 -5.72 -11.37 -4.62
CA ASP A 65 -5.23 -12.04 -5.82
C ASP A 65 -3.76 -12.46 -5.68
N ALA A 66 -3.21 -13.04 -6.74
CA ALA A 66 -1.83 -13.50 -6.78
C ALA A 66 -0.80 -12.36 -6.60
N VAL A 67 -1.09 -11.16 -7.11
CA VAL A 67 -0.21 -9.99 -7.01
C VAL A 67 -0.18 -9.47 -5.58
N GLY A 68 -1.35 -9.36 -4.95
CA GLY A 68 -1.45 -8.94 -3.56
C GLY A 68 -0.80 -9.94 -2.60
N SER A 69 -1.08 -11.24 -2.81
CA SER A 69 -0.45 -12.33 -2.04
C SER A 69 1.07 -12.35 -2.18
N ALA A 70 1.58 -12.17 -3.41
CA ALA A 70 3.02 -12.08 -3.66
C ALA A 70 3.64 -10.87 -2.95
N THR A 71 2.95 -9.73 -2.89
CA THR A 71 3.43 -8.54 -2.20
C THR A 71 3.49 -8.76 -0.68
N CYS A 72 2.48 -9.37 -0.08
CA CYS A 72 2.49 -9.80 1.32
C CYS A 72 3.68 -10.73 1.64
N ALA A 73 3.98 -11.68 0.74
CA ALA A 73 5.14 -12.56 0.90
C ALA A 73 6.48 -11.80 0.90
N GLN A 74 6.59 -10.68 0.16
CA GLN A 74 7.80 -9.85 0.22
C GLN A 74 8.00 -9.18 1.58
N PHE A 75 6.93 -8.68 2.21
CA PHE A 75 7.01 -8.11 3.55
C PHE A 75 7.43 -9.16 4.59
N LEU A 76 6.88 -10.37 4.49
CA LEU A 76 7.27 -11.48 5.35
C LEU A 76 8.75 -11.85 5.15
N GLY A 77 9.20 -11.96 3.91
CA GLY A 77 10.61 -12.20 3.58
C GLY A 77 11.54 -11.12 4.13
N ALA A 78 11.15 -9.85 4.04
CA ALA A 78 11.91 -8.74 4.60
C ALA A 78 12.01 -8.79 6.14
N ALA A 79 10.91 -9.12 6.81
CA ALA A 79 10.90 -9.29 8.26
C ALA A 79 11.82 -10.44 8.70
N HIS A 80 11.79 -11.57 7.99
CA HIS A 80 12.68 -12.69 8.22
C HIS A 80 14.15 -12.30 8.00
N ALA A 81 14.49 -11.66 6.88
CA ALA A 81 15.85 -11.23 6.58
C ALA A 81 16.40 -10.25 7.63
N ARG A 82 15.54 -9.40 8.20
CA ARG A 82 15.90 -8.46 9.27
C ARG A 82 15.93 -9.11 10.67
N GLY A 83 15.41 -10.34 10.81
CA GLY A 83 15.29 -11.02 12.10
C GLY A 83 14.24 -10.38 13.02
N CYS A 84 13.15 -9.84 12.47
CA CYS A 84 12.06 -9.24 13.24
C CYS A 84 10.70 -9.87 12.96
N ALA A 85 9.72 -9.61 13.82
CA ALA A 85 8.34 -10.02 13.58
C ALA A 85 7.66 -9.14 12.53
N LEU A 86 6.82 -9.76 11.68
CA LEU A 86 5.82 -9.06 10.87
C LEU A 86 4.49 -9.09 11.62
N ILE A 87 3.89 -7.92 11.83
CA ILE A 87 2.53 -7.79 12.36
C ILE A 87 1.65 -7.27 11.22
N SER A 88 0.70 -8.08 10.77
CA SER A 88 -0.29 -7.68 9.77
C SER A 88 -1.54 -7.14 10.47
N VAL A 89 -1.94 -5.93 10.13
CA VAL A 89 -3.19 -5.32 10.60
C VAL A 89 -4.09 -5.15 9.39
N MET A 90 -5.14 -5.96 9.31
CA MET A 90 -6.14 -5.88 8.25
C MET A 90 -7.29 -5.00 8.72
N LEU A 91 -7.61 -3.98 7.94
CA LEU A 91 -8.72 -3.08 8.21
C LEU A 91 -9.85 -3.43 7.25
N GLU A 92 -10.95 -3.92 7.79
CA GLU A 92 -12.18 -4.16 7.06
C GLU A 92 -13.14 -2.97 7.25
N CYS A 93 -13.91 -2.68 6.22
CA CYS A 93 -14.86 -1.57 6.22
C CYS A 93 -16.14 -2.03 5.54
N ASP A 94 -17.25 -1.95 6.27
CA ASP A 94 -18.56 -2.24 5.70
C ASP A 94 -18.88 -1.30 4.54
N LYS A 95 -19.68 -1.79 3.59
CA LYS A 95 -20.10 -1.01 2.42
C LYS A 95 -20.79 0.29 2.83
N SER A 96 -21.66 0.25 3.86
CA SER A 96 -22.34 1.43 4.40
C SER A 96 -21.36 2.49 4.90
N VAL A 97 -20.37 2.08 5.72
CA VAL A 97 -19.34 2.97 6.26
C VAL A 97 -18.42 3.50 5.16
N SER A 98 -18.13 2.68 4.14
CA SER A 98 -17.33 3.10 2.98
C SER A 98 -18.06 4.18 2.17
N LEU A 99 -19.38 4.06 1.98
CA LEU A 99 -20.20 5.08 1.32
C LEU A 99 -20.23 6.38 2.13
N GLU A 100 -20.48 6.28 3.43
CA GLU A 100 -20.48 7.45 4.33
C GLU A 100 -19.15 8.22 4.26
N ARG A 101 -18.02 7.51 4.34
CA ARG A 101 -16.68 8.11 4.24
C ARG A 101 -16.39 8.69 2.86
N LEU A 102 -16.89 8.06 1.79
CA LEU A 102 -16.75 8.56 0.43
C LEU A 102 -17.45 9.92 0.26
N THR A 103 -18.59 10.13 0.92
CA THR A 103 -19.34 11.40 0.85
C THR A 103 -19.02 12.37 1.98
N SER A 104 -18.00 12.10 2.79
CA SER A 104 -17.66 12.95 3.94
C SER A 104 -17.17 14.34 3.52
N ALA A 105 -17.51 15.35 4.33
CA ALA A 105 -17.09 16.73 4.09
C ALA A 105 -15.56 16.88 4.05
N GLU A 106 -14.83 16.13 4.88
CA GLU A 106 -13.36 16.11 4.87
C GLU A 106 -12.80 15.60 3.53
N ARG A 107 -13.44 14.59 2.94
CA ARG A 107 -13.02 14.06 1.65
C ARG A 107 -13.29 15.06 0.53
N GLN A 108 -14.44 15.73 0.60
CA GLN A 108 -14.80 16.81 -0.33
C GLN A 108 -13.84 18.00 -0.23
N SER A 109 -13.44 18.40 0.98
CA SER A 109 -12.49 19.50 1.17
C SER A 109 -11.10 19.21 0.60
N HIS A 110 -10.76 17.92 0.43
CA HIS A 110 -9.54 17.49 -0.24
C HIS A 110 -9.72 17.26 -1.75
N CYS A 111 -10.82 17.70 -2.36
CA CYS A 111 -11.14 17.54 -3.78
C CYS A 111 -11.06 16.09 -4.27
N LYS A 112 -11.28 15.12 -3.38
CA LYS A 112 -11.29 13.70 -3.73
C LYS A 112 -12.62 13.33 -4.39
N ILE A 113 -12.63 12.23 -5.13
CA ILE A 113 -13.86 11.65 -5.70
C ILE A 113 -14.83 11.30 -4.56
N VAL A 114 -16.06 11.79 -4.67
CA VAL A 114 -17.15 11.62 -3.68
C VAL A 114 -18.42 10.98 -4.27
N ASP A 115 -18.43 10.61 -5.55
CA ASP A 115 -19.59 10.02 -6.22
C ASP A 115 -19.83 8.57 -5.77
N PRO A 116 -20.93 8.26 -5.06
CA PRO A 116 -21.28 6.91 -4.64
C PRO A 116 -21.50 5.94 -5.80
N GLY A 117 -21.99 6.43 -6.95
CA GLY A 117 -22.28 5.62 -8.13
C GLY A 117 -21.04 4.89 -8.65
N ILE A 118 -19.88 5.56 -8.62
CA ILE A 118 -18.59 4.97 -9.01
C ILE A 118 -18.23 3.80 -8.09
N LEU A 119 -18.35 3.98 -6.77
CA LEU A 119 -18.03 2.92 -5.81
C LEU A 119 -18.97 1.73 -5.93
N ILE A 120 -20.26 1.98 -6.15
CA ILE A 120 -21.27 0.94 -6.36
C ILE A 120 -20.97 0.14 -7.64
N ALA A 121 -20.61 0.82 -8.74
CA ALA A 121 -20.20 0.17 -9.98
C ALA A 121 -18.96 -0.72 -9.79
N PHE A 122 -17.95 -0.24 -9.05
CA PHE A 122 -16.79 -1.06 -8.67
C PHE A 122 -17.17 -2.31 -7.87
N TRP A 123 -18.13 -2.23 -6.95
CA TRP A 123 -18.58 -3.43 -6.23
C TRP A 123 -19.39 -4.40 -7.08
N ALA A 124 -20.03 -3.92 -8.13
CA ALA A 124 -20.81 -4.74 -9.05
C ALA A 124 -19.95 -5.48 -10.09
N GLY A 125 -18.66 -5.12 -10.24
CA GLY A 125 -17.84 -5.63 -11.34
C GLY A 125 -17.93 -4.77 -12.61
N ASP A 126 -18.75 -3.72 -12.60
CA ASP A 126 -18.98 -2.83 -13.74
C ASP A 126 -17.91 -1.75 -13.75
N HIS A 127 -16.71 -2.11 -14.20
CA HIS A 127 -15.60 -1.17 -14.31
C HIS A 127 -15.47 -0.72 -15.76
N ASP A 128 -15.62 0.58 -16.02
CA ASP A 128 -15.08 1.16 -17.25
C ASP A 128 -13.54 1.10 -17.15
N PRO A 129 -12.84 0.39 -18.05
CA PRO A 129 -11.38 0.23 -18.02
C PRO A 129 -10.62 1.58 -18.06
N SER A 130 -11.28 2.68 -18.45
CA SER A 130 -10.70 4.02 -18.39
C SER A 130 -10.40 4.52 -16.96
N PHE A 131 -11.05 3.99 -15.92
CA PHE A 131 -10.86 4.43 -14.52
C PHE A 131 -9.62 3.87 -13.83
N CYS A 132 -9.03 2.78 -14.32
CA CYS A 132 -7.74 2.26 -13.82
C CYS A 132 -6.53 3.02 -14.38
N SER A 133 -6.74 4.04 -15.22
CA SER A 133 -5.70 4.69 -16.03
C SER A 133 -5.36 6.12 -15.60
N LYS A 134 -5.89 6.61 -14.46
CA LYS A 134 -5.57 7.94 -13.94
C LYS A 134 -4.74 7.86 -12.66
#